data_AF-A0A7G8E528-F1
#
_entry.id   AF-A0A7G8E528-F1
#
_cell.length_a   1.000
_cell.length_b   1.000
_cell.length_c   1.000
_cell.angle_alpha   90.00
_cell.angle_beta   90.00
_cell.angle_gamma   90.00
#
_symmetry.space_group_name_H-M   'P 1'
#
loop_
_entity.id
_entity.type
_entity.pdbx_description
1 polymer ?
#
loop_
_entity_poly.entity_id
_entity_poly.type
_entity_poly.pdbx_seq_one_letter_code
_entity_poly.pdbx_strand_id
1 'polypeptide(L)'
;MLFSTFTTVFVAELGDKTQLATLLLSAQSGSPVLVFIGAALALISSSLVGVLVGQWLAKALPPERLELMAGVLMVALGIWLGLQAASSLWLNAAS
;
A
#
# COMPACT_ATOMS: atom_id res chain seq x y z
N MET A 1 11.47 11.58 -19.67
CA MET A 1 10.22 10.87 -19.31
C MET A 1 10.51 9.74 -18.32
N LEU A 2 11.12 8.61 -18.72
CA LEU A 2 11.39 7.46 -17.83
C LEU A 2 12.17 7.80 -16.56
N PHE A 3 13.24 8.59 -16.65
CA PHE A 3 14.05 8.96 -15.48
C PHE A 3 13.26 9.80 -14.46
N SER A 4 12.37 10.68 -14.94
CA SER A 4 11.50 11.50 -14.08
C SER A 4 10.44 10.64 -13.41
N THR A 5 9.75 9.79 -14.16
CA THR A 5 8.73 8.88 -13.61
C THR A 5 9.35 7.90 -12.62
N PHE A 6 10.50 7.31 -12.94
CA PHE A 6 11.24 6.45 -12.03
C PHE A 6 11.60 7.21 -10.75
N THR A 7 12.18 8.41 -10.85
CA THR A 7 12.58 9.18 -9.66
C THR A 7 11.38 9.56 -8.81
N THR A 8 10.28 10.02 -9.41
CA THR A 8 9.06 10.38 -8.68
C THR A 8 8.44 9.18 -7.98
N VAL A 9 8.30 8.04 -8.67
CA VAL A 9 7.75 6.81 -8.09
C VAL A 9 8.69 6.24 -7.04
N PHE A 10 10.00 6.24 -7.30
CA PHE A 10 11.00 5.79 -6.35
C PHE A 10 10.97 6.61 -5.07
N VAL A 11 10.88 7.94 -5.15
CA VAL A 11 10.75 8.81 -3.97
C VAL A 11 9.41 8.61 -3.27
N ALA A 12 8.32 8.36 -4.00
CA ALA A 12 7.01 8.09 -3.42
C ALA A 12 6.92 6.74 -2.70
N GLU A 13 7.62 5.72 -3.21
CA GLU A 13 7.64 4.35 -2.68
C GLU A 13 8.79 4.11 -1.70
N LEU A 14 9.79 5.00 -1.65
CA LEU A 14 10.93 4.89 -0.74
C LEU A 14 10.48 5.07 0.71
N GLY A 15 10.70 4.03 1.52
CA GLY A 15 10.36 4.09 2.94
C GLY A 15 8.88 3.81 3.22
N ASP A 16 8.17 3.19 2.27
CA ASP A 16 6.85 2.66 2.57
C ASP A 16 6.90 1.71 3.78
N LYS A 17 5.80 1.66 4.53
CA LYS A 17 5.67 0.91 5.79
C LYS A 17 6.08 -0.56 5.61
N THR A 18 5.83 -1.12 4.42
CA THR A 18 6.19 -2.50 4.09
C THR A 18 7.72 -2.68 3.99
N GLN A 19 8.45 -1.70 3.45
CA GLN A 19 9.92 -1.73 3.37
C GLN A 19 10.57 -1.59 4.75
N LEU A 20 10.07 -0.67 5.59
CA LEU A 20 10.55 -0.50 6.96
C LEU A 20 10.27 -1.76 7.81
N ALA A 21 9.09 -2.36 7.68
CA ALA A 21 8.76 -3.60 8.37
C ALA A 21 9.68 -4.75 7.95
N THR A 22 9.98 -4.87 6.65
CA THR A 22 10.87 -5.91 6.13
C THR A 22 12.32 -5.71 6.60
N LEU A 23 12.80 -4.46 6.62
CA LEU A 23 14.12 -4.11 7.17
C LEU A 23 14.22 -4.44 8.66
N LEU A 24 13.21 -4.07 9.46
CA LEU A 24 13.18 -4.37 10.89
C LEU A 24 13.11 -5.87 11.17
N LEU A 25 12.29 -6.61 10.42
CA LEU A 25 12.22 -8.07 10.51
C LEU A 25 13.56 -8.72 10.13
N SER A 26 14.21 -8.22 9.08
CA SER A 26 15.53 -8.69 8.65
C SER A 26 16.60 -8.41 9.70
N ALA A 27 16.55 -7.25 10.35
CA ALA A 27 17.46 -6.87 11.43
C ALA A 27 17.23 -7.73 12.69
N GLN A 28 15.98 -8.08 13.02
CA GLN A 28 15.65 -8.90 14.20
C GLN A 28 15.89 -10.40 14.01
N SER A 29 15.59 -10.97 12.83
CA SER A 29 15.71 -12.42 12.60
C SER A 29 17.16 -12.90 12.44
N GLY A 30 18.11 -12.00 12.18
CA GLY A 30 19.50 -12.36 11.87
C GLY A 30 19.69 -13.18 10.58
N SER A 31 18.59 -13.49 9.86
CA SER A 31 18.57 -14.24 8.61
C SER A 31 17.79 -13.47 7.52
N PRO A 32 18.47 -12.63 6.73
CA PRO A 32 17.83 -11.81 5.70
C PRO A 32 17.13 -12.63 4.61
N VAL A 33 17.63 -13.83 4.32
CA VAL A 33 17.07 -14.72 3.29
C VAL A 33 15.69 -15.23 3.68
N LEU A 34 15.49 -15.60 4.95
CA LEU A 34 14.19 -16.06 5.47
C LEU A 34 13.14 -14.95 5.43
N VAL A 35 13.54 -13.73 5.77
CA VAL A 35 12.65 -12.55 5.72
C VAL A 35 12.29 -12.19 4.28
N PHE A 36 13.25 -12.27 3.36
CA PHE A 36 12.99 -12.08 1.93
C PHE A 36 11.96 -13.08 1.41
N ILE A 37 12.13 -14.37 1.69
CA ILE A 37 11.20 -15.41 1.26
C ILE A 37 9.82 -15.21 1.90
N GLY A 38 9.77 -14.90 3.20
CA GLY A 38 8.52 -14.63 3.91
C GLY A 38 7.76 -13.43 3.33
N ALA A 39 8.45 -12.31 3.10
CA ALA A 39 7.87 -11.11 2.49
C ALA A 39 7.41 -11.37 1.05
N ALA A 40 8.19 -12.11 0.25
CA ALA A 40 7.83 -12.49 -1.10
C ALA A 40 6.57 -13.38 -1.13
N LEU A 41 6.50 -14.38 -0.24
CA LEU A 41 5.32 -15.24 -0.11
C LEU A 41 4.09 -14.45 0.36
N ALA A 42 4.26 -13.53 1.31
CA ALA A 42 3.19 -12.66 1.77
C ALA A 42 2.65 -11.78 0.64
N LEU A 43 3.54 -11.19 -0.17
CA LEU A 43 3.17 -10.37 -1.32
C LEU A 43 2.42 -11.21 -2.36
N ILE A 44 2.97 -12.36 -2.77
CA ILE A 44 2.32 -13.25 -3.74
C ILE A 44 0.94 -13.67 -3.25
N SER A 45 0.81 -14.06 -1.98
CA SER A 45 -0.46 -14.51 -1.40
C SER A 45 -1.47 -13.37 -1.37
N SER A 46 -1.06 -12.17 -0.95
CA SER A 46 -1.91 -10.98 -0.92
C SER A 46 -2.38 -10.60 -2.33
N SER A 47 -1.47 -10.56 -3.30
CA SER A 47 -1.79 -10.29 -4.70
C SER A 47 -2.73 -11.35 -5.29
N LEU A 48 -2.50 -12.63 -4.99
CA LEU A 48 -3.36 -13.72 -5.47
C LEU A 48 -4.79 -13.55 -4.95
N VAL A 49 -4.96 -13.27 -3.65
CA VAL A 49 -6.28 -12.99 -3.06
C VAL A 49 -6.91 -11.76 -3.73
N GLY A 50 -6.14 -10.67 -3.89
CA GLY A 50 -6.62 -9.46 -4.56
C GLY A 50 -7.09 -9.70 -5.99
N VAL A 51 -6.35 -10.50 -6.77
CA VAL A 51 -6.72 -10.84 -8.15
C VAL A 51 -7.95 -11.74 -8.19
N LEU A 52 -8.05 -12.75 -7.33
CA LEU A 52 -9.21 -13.63 -7.28
C LEU A 52 -10.49 -12.87 -6.93
N VAL A 53 -10.43 -12.01 -5.90
CA VAL A 53 -11.54 -11.15 -5.50
C VAL A 53 -11.87 -10.15 -6.61
N GLY A 54 -10.86 -9.49 -7.18
CA GLY A 54 -11.04 -8.53 -8.27
C GLY A 54 -11.68 -9.15 -9.51
N GLN A 55 -11.25 -10.36 -9.90
CA GLN A 55 -11.85 -11.10 -11.01
C GLN A 55 -13.30 -11.50 -10.73
N TRP A 56 -13.59 -11.94 -9.50
CA TRP A 56 -14.96 -12.26 -9.11
C TRP A 56 -15.87 -11.02 -9.17
N LEU A 57 -15.38 -9.89 -8.65
CA LEU A 57 -16.10 -8.62 -8.64
C LEU A 57 -16.34 -8.10 -10.07
N ALA A 58 -15.34 -8.21 -10.94
CA ALA A 58 -15.43 -7.82 -12.36
C ALA A 58 -16.41 -8.68 -13.16
N LYS A 59 -16.67 -9.93 -12.76
CA LYS A 59 -17.71 -10.78 -13.36
C LYS A 59 -19.10 -10.47 -12.81
N ALA A 60 -19.18 -10.06 -11.55
CA ALA A 60 -20.44 -9.79 -10.86
C ALA A 60 -21.02 -8.40 -11.16
N LEU A 61 -20.18 -7.42 -11.48
CA LEU A 61 -20.56 -6.01 -11.65
C LEU A 61 -20.17 -5.45 -13.03
N PRO A 62 -20.96 -4.50 -13.57
CA PRO A 62 -20.57 -3.73 -14.74
C PRO A 62 -19.28 -2.94 -14.47
N PRO A 63 -18.39 -2.80 -15.47
CA PRO A 63 -17.12 -2.09 -15.32
C PRO A 63 -17.31 -0.64 -14.85
N GLU A 64 -18.37 0.05 -15.28
CA GLU A 64 -18.62 1.45 -14.88
C GLU A 64 -18.87 1.59 -13.37
N ARG A 65 -19.53 0.60 -12.75
CA ARG A 65 -19.76 0.60 -11.30
C ARG A 65 -18.49 0.31 -10.54
N LEU A 66 -17.65 -0.57 -11.07
CA LEU A 66 -16.38 -0.95 -10.43
C LEU A 66 -15.41 0.25 -10.41
N GLU A 67 -15.34 1.00 -11.52
CA GLU A 67 -14.56 2.23 -11.61
C GLU A 67 -15.08 3.32 -10.66
N LEU A 68 -16.41 3.54 -10.62
CA LEU A 68 -17.01 4.49 -9.69
C LEU A 68 -16.71 4.11 -8.23
N MET A 69 -16.85 2.83 -7.87
CA MET A 69 -16.54 2.34 -6.53
C MET A 69 -15.07 2.54 -6.17
N ALA A 70 -14.15 2.22 -7.09
CA ALA A 70 -12.71 2.43 -6.89
C ALA A 70 -12.38 3.93 -6.69
N GLY A 71 -12.98 4.81 -7.50
CA GLY A 71 -12.82 6.26 -7.36
C GLY A 71 -13.34 6.79 -6.02
N VAL A 72 -14.54 6.38 -5.62
CA VAL A 72 -15.13 6.76 -4.31
C VAL A 72 -14.26 6.26 -3.17
N LEU A 73 -13.79 5.01 -3.23
CA LEU A 73 -12.89 4.45 -2.22
C LEU A 73 -11.59 5.26 -2.13
N MET A 74 -10.99 5.61 -3.26
CA MET A 74 -9.77 6.41 -3.33
C MET A 74 -9.95 7.78 -2.66
N VAL A 75 -11.04 8.49 -2.98
CA VAL A 75 -11.34 9.80 -2.37
C VAL A 75 -11.60 9.66 -0.87
N ALA A 76 -12.37 8.66 -0.45
CA ALA A 76 -12.66 8.41 0.96
C ALA A 76 -11.37 8.12 1.75
N LEU A 77 -10.50 7.26 1.23
CA LEU A 77 -9.19 6.97 1.84
C LEU A 77 -8.29 8.20 1.90
N GLY A 78 -8.26 9.01 0.83
CA GLY A 78 -7.50 10.26 0.80
C GLY A 78 -7.97 11.25 1.87
N ILE A 79 -9.28 11.44 2.01
CA ILE A 79 -9.87 12.30 3.06
C ILE A 79 -9.53 11.75 4.44
N TRP A 80 -9.70 10.44 4.66
CA TRP A 80 -9.42 9.80 5.93
C TRP A 80 -7.96 9.97 6.36
N LEU A 81 -7.02 9.67 5.45
CA LEU A 81 -5.59 9.84 5.70
C LEU A 81 -5.22 11.31 5.94
N GLY A 82 -5.82 12.24 5.19
CA GLY A 82 -5.62 13.67 5.39
C GLY A 82 -6.11 14.15 6.75
N LEU A 83 -7.30 13.72 7.18
CA LEU A 83 -7.84 14.02 8.51
C LEU A 83 -6.99 13.41 9.63
N GLN A 84 -6.52 12.17 9.45
CA GLN A 84 -5.63 11.52 10.41
C GLN A 84 -4.32 12.29 10.55
N ALA A 85 -3.70 12.68 9.44
CA ALA A 85 -2.48 13.49 9.45
C ALA A 85 -2.71 14.84 10.14
N ALA A 86 -3.79 15.56 9.80
CA ALA A 86 -4.14 16.83 10.43
C ALA A 86 -4.35 16.69 11.95
N SER A 87 -5.06 15.64 12.39
CA SER A 87 -5.27 15.37 13.81
C SER A 87 -3.97 15.08 14.56
N SER A 88 -3.05 14.31 13.94
CA SER A 88 -1.75 14.01 14.54
C SER A 88 -0.87 15.26 14.69
N LEU A 89 -0.90 16.15 13.70
CA LEU A 89 -0.16 17.42 13.74
C LEU A 89 -0.71 18.37 14.79
N TRP A 90 -2.04 18.47 14.90
CA TRP A 90 -2.70 19.30 15.90
C TRP A 90 -2.41 18.83 17.33
N LEU A 91 -2.49 17.52 17.59
CA LEU A 91 -2.20 16.95 18.91
C LEU A 91 -0.73 17.14 19.31
N ASN A 92 0.20 17.01 18.36
CA ASN A 92 1.63 17.18 18.61
C ASN A 92 2.05 18.66 18.77
N ALA A 93 1.24 19.60 18.25
CA ALA A 93 1.44 21.03 18.45
C ALA A 93 0.83 21.57 19.76
N ALA A 94 -0.09 20.81 20.38
CA ALA A 94 -0.76 21.14 21.63
C ALA A 94 -0.08 20.52 22.88
N SER A 95 0.95 19.69 22.69
CA SER A 95 1.82 19.10 23.72
C SER A 95 3.16 19.81 23.79
#